data_AF-A0A2D0HME6-F1
#
_entry.id   AF-A0A2D0HME6-F1
#
_cell.length_a   1.000
_cell.length_b   1.000
_cell.length_c   1.000
_cell.angle_alpha   90.00
_cell.angle_beta   90.00
_cell.angle_gamma   90.00
#
_symmetry.space_group_name_H-M   'P 1'
#
loop_
_entity.id
_entity.type
_entity.pdbx_description
1 polymer ?
#
loop_
_entity_poly.entity_id
_entity_poly.type
_entity_poly.pdbx_seq_one_letter_code
_entity_poly.pdbx_strand_id
1 'polypeptide(L)'
;MSLFTNLLNLHLGNKPREDFFTEIVAYFLSLNNDILIDWLKHHSIISHDNYSSIKISTQQEHKGLESHPDDSRLDIAVELSTGLNTDVIFLESKIGAKDGNNALRKYADILSNLPNVRHRILIYITRDYDPKDELKQYDYDPKPAIKEYCLELSPKINFFQLRWYQFYSFLEKHAFDILAQEILIFMRNNRMSHTNQFSSVDLLTMVNFNKTLNLMESTLSEEVQQEFKLAFGGVIKGAASRTQWKWDERYIIYTHFSPSTWDLWCGLGYFGLNPINLTDYPYLGIFLQVSPKFGQRPKIIESMQKIINDKPNIWTPVNLKVLPAWSGIFYRKSLQEFLSEKDQISAIKLFFQESIKELKTVQEQYFDFPWKGVSIEATTEGDKEEYLDTSPLFIA
;
A
#
# COMPACT_ATOMS: atom_id res chain seq x y z
N MET A 1 -18.92 18.33 -3.65
CA MET A 1 -18.46 17.25 -2.74
C MET A 1 -19.64 16.34 -2.47
N SER A 2 -19.46 15.01 -2.44
CA SER A 2 -20.54 14.05 -2.21
C SER A 2 -20.93 13.93 -0.74
N LEU A 3 -22.16 13.50 -0.46
CA LEU A 3 -22.67 13.23 0.89
C LEU A 3 -21.75 12.26 1.63
N PHE A 4 -21.36 11.17 0.97
CA PHE A 4 -20.47 10.16 1.57
C PHE A 4 -19.08 10.70 1.88
N THR A 5 -18.54 11.61 1.07
CA THR A 5 -17.26 12.26 1.38
C THR A 5 -17.40 13.15 2.62
N ASN A 6 -18.50 13.89 2.73
CA ASN A 6 -18.76 14.72 3.89
C ASN A 6 -18.91 13.89 5.17
N LEU A 7 -19.65 12.77 5.12
CA LEU A 7 -19.81 11.86 6.25
C LEU A 7 -18.48 11.23 6.67
N LEU A 8 -17.67 10.74 5.72
CA LEU A 8 -16.34 10.20 6.02
C LEU A 8 -15.43 11.25 6.69
N ASN A 9 -15.58 12.52 6.32
CA ASN A 9 -14.81 13.62 6.91
C ASN A 9 -15.21 13.97 8.35
N LEU A 10 -16.34 13.46 8.86
CA LEU A 10 -16.73 13.63 10.26
C LEU A 10 -15.93 12.72 11.21
N HIS A 11 -15.22 11.70 10.70
CA HIS A 11 -14.34 10.88 11.53
C HIS A 11 -13.12 11.67 12.00
N LEU A 12 -12.94 11.74 13.31
CA LEU A 12 -11.74 12.28 13.95
C LEU A 12 -10.61 11.23 13.87
N GLY A 13 -9.47 11.59 13.28
CA GLY A 13 -8.30 10.70 13.18
C GLY A 13 -8.21 9.93 11.85
N ASN A 14 -7.82 8.64 11.91
CA ASN A 14 -7.71 7.81 10.71
C ASN A 14 -9.09 7.53 10.13
N LYS A 15 -9.30 7.95 8.89
CA LYS A 15 -10.57 7.74 8.18
C LYS A 15 -10.69 6.28 7.74
N PRO A 16 -11.68 5.50 8.23
CA PRO A 16 -11.83 4.08 7.92
C PRO A 16 -12.48 3.92 6.54
N ARG A 17 -11.78 4.36 5.49
CA ARG A 17 -12.34 4.48 4.13
C ARG A 17 -12.90 3.16 3.59
N GLU A 18 -12.20 2.06 3.87
CA GLU A 18 -12.56 0.72 3.42
C GLU A 18 -13.85 0.25 4.10
N ASP A 19 -13.84 0.13 5.43
CA ASP A 19 -15.02 -0.21 6.25
C ASP A 19 -16.21 0.70 5.93
N PHE A 20 -15.99 2.02 5.83
CA PHE A 20 -17.03 2.98 5.50
C PHE A 20 -17.67 2.72 4.12
N PHE A 21 -16.87 2.40 3.11
CA PHE A 21 -17.39 2.07 1.78
C PHE A 21 -18.08 0.71 1.76
N THR A 22 -17.54 -0.28 2.48
CA THR A 22 -18.14 -1.59 2.68
C THR A 22 -19.57 -1.47 3.25
N GLU A 23 -19.76 -0.66 4.29
CA GLU A 23 -21.07 -0.41 4.89
C GLU A 23 -22.06 0.22 3.90
N ILE A 24 -21.61 1.23 3.15
CA ILE A 24 -22.47 1.91 2.15
C ILE A 24 -22.91 0.93 1.07
N VAL A 25 -21.99 0.13 0.53
CA VAL A 25 -22.28 -0.83 -0.54
C VAL A 25 -23.21 -1.93 -0.03
N ALA A 26 -22.95 -2.49 1.15
CA ALA A 26 -23.80 -3.51 1.74
C ALA A 26 -25.22 -2.99 2.00
N TYR A 27 -25.36 -1.78 2.57
CA TYR A 27 -26.65 -1.14 2.79
C TYR A 27 -27.41 -0.91 1.48
N PHE A 28 -26.75 -0.34 0.47
CA PHE A 28 -27.35 -0.12 -0.85
C PHE A 28 -27.86 -1.43 -1.48
N LEU A 29 -27.06 -2.51 -1.44
CA LEU A 29 -27.44 -3.81 -1.99
C LEU A 29 -28.59 -4.45 -1.19
N SER A 30 -28.66 -4.20 0.13
CA SER A 30 -29.77 -4.70 0.96
C SER A 30 -31.10 -4.04 0.66
N LEU A 31 -31.07 -2.78 0.19
CA LEU A 31 -32.27 -2.07 -0.28
C LEU A 31 -32.62 -2.45 -1.72
N ASN A 32 -31.62 -2.81 -2.52
CA ASN A 32 -31.73 -3.08 -3.96
C ASN A 32 -31.27 -4.50 -4.29
N ASN A 33 -32.02 -5.49 -3.78
CA ASN A 33 -31.73 -6.91 -3.91
C ASN A 33 -31.69 -7.38 -5.38
N ASP A 34 -32.50 -6.78 -6.26
CA ASP A 34 -32.49 -7.01 -7.70
C ASP A 34 -31.14 -6.61 -8.33
N ILE A 35 -30.60 -5.45 -7.94
CA ILE A 35 -29.29 -4.97 -8.40
C ILE A 35 -28.17 -5.92 -7.93
N LEU A 36 -28.23 -6.43 -6.69
CA LEU A 36 -27.29 -7.44 -6.21
C LEU A 36 -27.34 -8.71 -7.06
N ILE A 37 -28.53 -9.26 -7.28
CA ILE A 37 -28.71 -10.49 -8.05
C ILE A 37 -28.24 -10.29 -9.50
N ASP A 38 -28.58 -9.17 -10.12
CA ASP A 38 -28.15 -8.84 -11.47
C ASP A 38 -26.64 -8.66 -11.57
N TRP A 39 -26.00 -8.05 -10.57
CA TRP A 39 -24.54 -7.93 -10.50
C TRP A 39 -23.85 -9.29 -10.39
N LEU A 40 -24.34 -10.15 -9.49
CA LEU A 40 -23.79 -11.50 -9.31
C LEU A 40 -23.98 -12.35 -10.58
N LYS A 41 -25.11 -12.25 -11.26
CA LYS A 41 -25.36 -12.91 -12.56
C LYS A 41 -24.47 -12.34 -13.67
N HIS A 42 -24.31 -11.02 -13.73
CA HIS A 42 -23.47 -10.35 -14.73
C HIS A 42 -22.03 -10.88 -14.71
N HIS A 43 -21.52 -11.23 -13.54
CA HIS A 43 -20.19 -11.82 -13.36
C HIS A 43 -20.19 -13.36 -13.31
N SER A 44 -21.32 -14.01 -13.62
CA SER A 44 -21.47 -15.48 -13.57
C SER A 44 -21.10 -16.10 -12.22
N ILE A 45 -21.32 -15.36 -11.13
CA ILE A 45 -21.06 -15.82 -9.76
C ILE A 45 -22.18 -16.76 -9.31
N ILE A 46 -23.41 -16.43 -9.69
CA ILE A 46 -24.61 -17.24 -9.43
C ILE A 46 -25.34 -17.53 -10.75
N SER A 47 -26.15 -18.58 -10.76
CA SER A 47 -27.03 -18.97 -11.87
C SER A 47 -28.37 -18.22 -11.84
N HIS A 48 -29.27 -18.55 -12.78
CA HIS A 48 -30.62 -18.00 -12.89
C HIS A 48 -31.58 -18.55 -11.81
N ASP A 49 -31.08 -18.79 -10.60
CA ASP A 49 -31.85 -19.34 -9.51
C ASP A 49 -32.81 -18.28 -8.93
N ASN A 50 -33.97 -18.76 -8.45
CA ASN A 50 -34.99 -17.92 -7.81
C ASN A 50 -34.78 -17.94 -6.30
N TYR A 51 -34.02 -16.97 -5.80
CA TYR A 51 -33.83 -16.77 -4.37
C TYR A 51 -35.05 -16.09 -3.75
N SER A 52 -35.60 -16.67 -2.69
CA SER A 52 -36.76 -16.16 -1.96
C SER A 52 -36.38 -15.25 -0.81
N SER A 53 -35.14 -15.34 -0.33
CA SER A 53 -34.61 -14.56 0.78
C SER A 53 -33.15 -14.19 0.52
N ILE A 54 -32.80 -12.93 0.83
CA ILE A 54 -31.46 -12.38 0.76
C ILE A 54 -31.18 -11.71 2.09
N LYS A 55 -30.06 -12.08 2.70
CA LYS A 55 -29.55 -11.45 3.92
C LYS A 55 -28.12 -10.98 3.68
N ILE A 56 -27.88 -9.71 3.95
CA ILE A 56 -26.56 -9.09 3.86
C ILE A 56 -26.14 -8.66 5.25
N SER A 57 -24.89 -8.92 5.58
CA SER A 57 -24.27 -8.54 6.85
C SER A 57 -22.85 -8.09 6.62
N THR A 58 -22.37 -7.21 7.47
CA THR A 58 -21.03 -6.64 7.40
C THR A 58 -20.27 -6.87 8.69
N GLN A 59 -18.94 -6.83 8.61
CA GLN A 59 -18.04 -6.86 9.77
C GLN A 59 -18.32 -8.02 10.72
N GLN A 60 -18.70 -9.19 10.19
CA GLN A 60 -19.02 -10.36 10.99
C GLN A 60 -17.76 -10.98 11.58
N GLU A 61 -17.71 -11.11 12.91
CA GLU A 61 -16.63 -11.78 13.61
C GLU A 61 -16.82 -13.30 13.59
N HIS A 62 -15.77 -14.00 13.18
CA HIS A 62 -15.66 -15.45 13.21
C HIS A 62 -14.48 -15.85 14.07
N LYS A 63 -14.70 -16.83 14.95
CA LYS A 63 -13.64 -17.36 15.80
C LYS A 63 -12.54 -18.00 14.96
N GLY A 64 -11.32 -17.89 15.45
CA GLY A 64 -10.19 -18.64 14.91
C GLY A 64 -10.48 -20.14 14.82
N LEU A 65 -9.94 -20.76 13.76
CA LEU A 65 -9.97 -22.21 13.56
C LEU A 65 -8.61 -22.80 13.94
N GLU A 66 -8.51 -24.12 14.02
CA GLU A 66 -7.22 -24.78 14.30
C GLU A 66 -6.14 -24.41 13.25
N SER A 67 -6.54 -24.21 11.99
CA SER A 67 -5.65 -23.76 10.91
C SER A 67 -5.22 -22.29 11.04
N HIS A 68 -5.98 -21.47 11.78
CA HIS A 68 -5.68 -20.07 12.03
C HIS A 68 -6.29 -19.61 13.38
N PRO A 69 -5.52 -19.60 14.48
CA PRO A 69 -6.08 -19.39 15.82
C PRO A 69 -6.60 -17.96 16.05
N ASP A 70 -6.21 -17.01 15.20
CA ASP A 70 -6.71 -15.64 15.28
C ASP A 70 -8.13 -15.54 14.69
N ASP A 71 -8.97 -14.78 15.37
CA ASP A 71 -10.29 -14.39 14.89
C ASP A 71 -10.21 -13.64 13.55
N SER A 72 -11.30 -13.71 12.79
CA SER A 72 -11.45 -13.11 11.48
C SER A 72 -12.68 -12.21 11.44
N ARG A 73 -12.61 -11.10 10.71
CA ARG A 73 -13.72 -10.15 10.56
C ARG A 73 -14.05 -9.96 9.09
N LEU A 74 -15.14 -10.56 8.64
CA LEU A 74 -15.56 -10.54 7.23
C LEU A 74 -16.09 -9.16 6.85
N ASP A 75 -15.67 -8.61 5.70
CA ASP A 75 -16.17 -7.32 5.22
C ASP A 75 -17.66 -7.38 4.89
N ILE A 76 -18.07 -8.29 3.99
CA ILE A 76 -19.48 -8.54 3.65
C ILE A 76 -19.74 -10.05 3.57
N ALA A 77 -20.82 -10.50 4.19
CA ALA A 77 -21.38 -11.82 4.03
C ALA A 77 -22.82 -11.73 3.48
N VAL A 78 -23.10 -12.47 2.41
CA VAL A 78 -24.40 -12.57 1.77
C VAL A 78 -24.89 -14.01 1.85
N GLU A 79 -26.09 -14.21 2.39
CA GLU A 79 -26.80 -15.48 2.38
C GLU A 79 -27.98 -15.38 1.41
N LEU A 80 -27.98 -16.23 0.38
CA LEU A 80 -29.05 -16.32 -0.62
C LEU A 80 -29.80 -17.65 -0.43
N SER A 81 -31.07 -17.59 -0.08
CA SER A 81 -31.87 -18.80 0.17
C SER A 81 -32.97 -18.98 -0.87
N THR A 82 -33.16 -20.22 -1.32
CA THR A 82 -34.33 -20.66 -2.11
C THR A 82 -35.43 -21.26 -1.22
N GLY A 83 -35.26 -21.23 0.11
CA GLY A 83 -36.10 -21.91 1.09
C GLY A 83 -35.70 -23.37 1.37
N LEU A 84 -35.07 -24.04 0.41
CA LEU A 84 -34.53 -25.40 0.56
C LEU A 84 -33.01 -25.42 0.67
N ASN A 85 -32.35 -24.55 -0.09
CA ASN A 85 -30.90 -24.45 -0.14
C ASN A 85 -30.47 -23.01 0.18
N THR A 86 -29.26 -22.88 0.72
CA THR A 86 -28.63 -21.59 0.97
C THR A 86 -27.27 -21.54 0.28
N ASP A 87 -27.04 -20.51 -0.51
CA ASP A 87 -25.73 -20.16 -1.02
C ASP A 87 -25.14 -19.06 -0.13
N VAL A 88 -23.84 -19.15 0.16
CA VAL A 88 -23.14 -18.19 1.01
C VAL A 88 -21.99 -17.58 0.23
N ILE A 89 -21.96 -16.26 0.21
CA ILE A 89 -20.94 -15.45 -0.45
C ILE A 89 -20.23 -14.62 0.60
N PHE A 90 -18.93 -14.83 0.74
CA PHE A 90 -18.07 -13.89 1.46
C PHE A 90 -17.39 -12.97 0.46
N LEU A 91 -17.37 -11.68 0.75
CA LEU A 91 -16.71 -10.67 -0.06
C LEU A 91 -15.70 -9.94 0.82
N GLU A 92 -14.43 -10.02 0.43
CA GLU A 92 -13.31 -9.24 1.00
C GLU A 92 -13.06 -8.03 0.10
N SER A 93 -13.15 -6.84 0.68
CA SER A 93 -13.08 -5.55 0.00
C SER A 93 -11.72 -4.90 0.27
N LYS A 94 -11.08 -4.38 -0.78
CA LYS A 94 -9.83 -3.63 -0.64
C LYS A 94 -9.81 -2.38 -1.51
N ILE A 95 -9.64 -1.21 -0.87
CA ILE A 95 -9.50 0.07 -1.59
C ILE A 95 -8.05 0.52 -1.63
N GLY A 96 -7.29 0.33 -0.55
CA GLY A 96 -5.90 0.81 -0.47
C GLY A 96 -4.92 -0.19 0.13
N ALA A 97 -5.40 -1.19 0.88
CA ALA A 97 -4.57 -2.27 1.37
C ALA A 97 -4.56 -3.44 0.39
N LYS A 98 -3.49 -4.24 0.40
CA LYS A 98 -3.52 -5.59 -0.18
C LYS A 98 -4.17 -6.56 0.80
N ASP A 99 -4.43 -7.79 0.37
CA ASP A 99 -4.73 -8.90 1.29
C ASP A 99 -3.59 -9.06 2.31
N GLY A 100 -3.79 -8.50 3.49
CA GLY A 100 -2.88 -8.61 4.63
C GLY A 100 -3.33 -9.75 5.55
N ASN A 101 -2.38 -10.39 6.21
CA ASN A 101 -2.64 -11.44 7.21
C ASN A 101 -3.35 -12.71 6.68
N ASN A 102 -3.25 -12.98 5.37
CA ASN A 102 -3.87 -14.14 4.72
C ASN A 102 -5.39 -14.22 4.92
N ALA A 103 -6.10 -13.07 4.92
CA ALA A 103 -7.53 -13.02 5.21
C ALA A 103 -8.33 -13.93 4.26
N LEU A 104 -7.99 -13.93 2.97
CA LEU A 104 -8.67 -14.79 1.98
C LEU A 104 -8.61 -16.28 2.31
N ARG A 105 -7.47 -16.78 2.82
CA ARG A 105 -7.33 -18.19 3.21
C ARG A 105 -8.16 -18.50 4.43
N LYS A 106 -8.15 -17.62 5.44
CA LYS A 106 -8.98 -17.77 6.64
C LYS A 106 -10.47 -17.81 6.27
N TYR A 107 -10.89 -16.95 5.34
CA TYR A 107 -12.29 -16.89 4.92
C TYR A 107 -12.70 -18.13 4.13
N ALA A 108 -11.79 -18.66 3.30
CA ALA A 108 -12.00 -19.93 2.63
C ALA A 108 -12.19 -21.06 3.65
N ASP A 109 -11.34 -21.15 4.67
CA ASP A 109 -11.48 -22.17 5.73
C ASP A 109 -12.81 -22.05 6.47
N ILE A 110 -13.19 -20.83 6.89
CA ILE A 110 -14.47 -20.56 7.55
C ILE A 110 -15.63 -21.01 6.66
N LEU A 111 -15.63 -20.60 5.39
CA LEU A 111 -16.68 -20.90 4.44
C LEU A 111 -16.80 -22.41 4.14
N SER A 112 -15.67 -23.13 4.08
CA SER A 112 -15.64 -24.59 3.93
C SER A 112 -16.28 -25.30 5.13
N ASN A 113 -16.11 -24.76 6.34
CA ASN A 113 -16.65 -25.32 7.58
C ASN A 113 -18.12 -24.95 7.85
N LEU A 114 -18.75 -24.08 7.05
CA LEU A 114 -20.16 -23.75 7.24
C LEU A 114 -21.08 -24.96 6.92
N PRO A 115 -21.98 -25.33 7.84
CA PRO A 115 -22.94 -26.41 7.62
C PRO A 115 -24.07 -25.94 6.69
N ASN A 116 -24.69 -26.89 5.97
CA ASN A 116 -25.92 -26.68 5.18
C ASN A 116 -25.84 -25.62 4.07
N VAL A 117 -24.64 -25.32 3.58
CA VAL A 117 -24.43 -24.44 2.42
C VAL A 117 -24.36 -25.27 1.14
N ARG A 118 -25.13 -24.87 0.11
CA ARG A 118 -25.11 -25.47 -1.23
C ARG A 118 -23.91 -24.96 -2.03
N HIS A 119 -23.88 -23.65 -2.33
CA HIS A 119 -22.73 -23.02 -2.99
C HIS A 119 -21.95 -22.13 -2.03
N ARG A 120 -20.63 -22.31 -2.02
CA ARG A 120 -19.66 -21.55 -1.21
C ARG A 120 -18.85 -20.67 -2.16
N ILE A 121 -18.99 -19.36 -2.02
CA ILE A 121 -18.38 -18.40 -2.93
C ILE A 121 -17.53 -17.42 -2.12
N LEU A 122 -16.30 -17.20 -2.58
CA LEU A 122 -15.41 -16.17 -2.05
C LEU A 122 -15.12 -15.16 -3.15
N ILE A 123 -15.47 -13.90 -2.91
CA ILE A 123 -15.20 -12.77 -3.80
C ILE A 123 -14.10 -11.92 -3.19
N TYR A 124 -13.07 -11.61 -3.98
CA TYR A 124 -12.06 -10.62 -3.63
C TYR A 124 -12.17 -9.43 -4.58
N ILE A 125 -12.52 -8.25 -4.07
CA ILE A 125 -12.70 -7.05 -4.89
C ILE A 125 -11.71 -5.94 -4.52
N THR A 126 -10.96 -5.44 -5.51
CA THR A 126 -9.84 -4.53 -5.29
C THR A 126 -9.92 -3.25 -6.14
N ARG A 127 -9.38 -2.13 -5.63
CA ARG A 127 -9.16 -0.92 -6.46
C ARG A 127 -7.93 -1.08 -7.37
N ASP A 128 -6.79 -1.46 -6.78
CA ASP A 128 -5.45 -1.46 -7.41
C ASP A 128 -4.95 -2.86 -7.73
N TYR A 129 -4.15 -3.04 -8.80
CA TYR A 129 -3.78 -4.34 -9.36
C TYR A 129 -3.17 -5.28 -8.31
N ASP A 130 -3.87 -6.38 -8.00
CA ASP A 130 -3.46 -7.32 -6.95
C ASP A 130 -3.94 -8.75 -7.26
N PRO A 131 -3.37 -9.41 -8.28
CA PRO A 131 -3.73 -10.77 -8.67
C PRO A 131 -3.45 -11.77 -7.54
N LYS A 132 -4.41 -12.69 -7.33
CA LYS A 132 -4.35 -13.80 -6.38
C LYS A 132 -4.40 -15.17 -7.05
N ASP A 133 -4.67 -15.19 -8.35
CA ASP A 133 -4.71 -16.39 -9.19
C ASP A 133 -3.32 -16.86 -9.66
N GLU A 134 -2.27 -16.08 -9.39
CA GLU A 134 -0.90 -16.38 -9.82
C GLU A 134 -0.05 -16.90 -8.65
N LEU A 135 0.70 -17.98 -8.89
CA LEU A 135 1.72 -18.47 -7.96
C LEU A 135 2.77 -17.37 -7.76
N LYS A 136 2.97 -16.93 -6.50
CA LYS A 136 4.13 -16.09 -6.17
C LYS A 136 5.37 -16.96 -6.16
N GLN A 137 6.05 -17.03 -7.31
CA GLN A 137 7.24 -17.85 -7.53
C GLN A 137 8.46 -17.46 -6.66
N TYR A 138 8.38 -16.36 -5.90
CA TYR A 138 9.50 -15.76 -5.18
C TYR A 138 9.35 -15.75 -3.65
N ASP A 139 8.30 -16.35 -3.08
CA ASP A 139 8.21 -16.52 -1.62
C ASP A 139 8.96 -17.79 -1.21
N TYR A 140 9.78 -17.70 -0.16
CA TYR A 140 10.54 -18.82 0.43
C TYR A 140 9.66 -19.98 0.94
N ASP A 141 8.34 -19.77 0.97
CA ASP A 141 7.31 -20.75 1.27
C ASP A 141 6.27 -20.72 0.13
N PRO A 142 6.37 -21.59 -0.89
CA PRO A 142 5.48 -21.58 -2.04
C PRO A 142 4.09 -22.05 -1.61
N LYS A 143 3.24 -21.09 -1.24
CA LYS A 143 1.83 -21.33 -0.98
C LYS A 143 1.07 -21.39 -2.30
N PRO A 144 0.11 -22.32 -2.47
CA PRO A 144 -0.70 -22.38 -3.69
C PRO A 144 -1.43 -21.05 -3.91
N ALA A 145 -1.77 -20.74 -5.16
CA ALA A 145 -2.63 -19.58 -5.44
C ALA A 145 -3.95 -19.74 -4.64
N ILE A 146 -4.61 -18.64 -4.25
CA ILE A 146 -5.84 -18.74 -3.42
C ILE A 146 -6.91 -19.59 -4.13
N LYS A 147 -6.96 -19.47 -5.46
CA LYS A 147 -7.88 -20.22 -6.31
C LYS A 147 -7.63 -21.72 -6.26
N GLU A 148 -6.36 -22.14 -6.31
CA GLU A 148 -5.99 -23.55 -6.17
C GLU A 148 -6.35 -24.05 -4.77
N TYR A 149 -6.02 -23.27 -3.74
CA TYR A 149 -6.37 -23.58 -2.36
C TYR A 149 -7.89 -23.80 -2.17
N CYS A 150 -8.72 -22.91 -2.71
CA CYS A 150 -10.18 -23.03 -2.66
C CYS A 150 -10.72 -24.28 -3.37
N LEU A 151 -10.02 -24.80 -4.38
CA LEU A 151 -10.39 -26.01 -5.11
C LEU A 151 -9.98 -27.31 -4.39
N GLU A 152 -8.96 -27.24 -3.54
CA GLU A 152 -8.46 -28.35 -2.71
C GLU A 152 -9.31 -28.57 -1.45
N LEU A 153 -10.00 -27.54 -0.98
CA LEU A 153 -10.91 -27.65 0.17
C LEU A 153 -12.11 -28.56 -0.12
N SER A 154 -12.59 -29.23 0.94
CA SER A 154 -13.77 -30.07 0.91
C SER A 154 -14.74 -29.66 2.02
N PRO A 155 -15.90 -29.05 1.69
CA PRO A 155 -16.42 -28.78 0.35
C PRO A 155 -15.68 -27.67 -0.42
N LYS A 156 -15.68 -27.77 -1.76
CA LYS A 156 -15.01 -26.80 -2.65
C LYS A 156 -15.61 -25.40 -2.57
N ILE A 157 -14.78 -24.40 -2.81
CA ILE A 157 -15.14 -22.99 -2.83
C ILE A 157 -14.89 -22.40 -4.21
N ASN A 158 -15.88 -21.66 -4.71
CA ASN A 158 -15.75 -20.91 -5.96
C ASN A 158 -15.12 -19.53 -5.66
N PHE A 159 -13.91 -19.31 -6.14
CA PHE A 159 -13.20 -18.04 -5.97
C PHE A 159 -13.39 -17.13 -7.18
N PHE A 160 -13.72 -15.86 -6.92
CA PHE A 160 -13.83 -14.81 -7.92
C PHE A 160 -13.00 -13.60 -7.52
N GLN A 161 -12.11 -13.16 -8.41
CA GLN A 161 -11.41 -11.91 -8.25
C GLN A 161 -12.01 -10.83 -9.15
N LEU A 162 -12.42 -9.72 -8.54
CA LEU A 162 -13.03 -8.58 -9.21
C LEU A 162 -12.30 -7.28 -8.87
N ARG A 163 -12.69 -6.24 -9.60
CA ARG A 163 -12.17 -4.88 -9.48
C ARG A 163 -13.31 -3.92 -9.24
N TRP A 164 -13.07 -2.92 -8.40
CA TRP A 164 -14.09 -1.90 -8.14
C TRP A 164 -14.56 -1.18 -9.40
N TYR A 165 -13.72 -1.05 -10.44
CA TYR A 165 -14.17 -0.47 -11.71
C TYR A 165 -15.26 -1.31 -12.41
N GLN A 166 -15.28 -2.63 -12.19
CA GLN A 166 -16.30 -3.52 -12.77
C GLN A 166 -17.64 -3.28 -12.10
N PHE A 167 -17.64 -3.17 -10.76
CA PHE A 167 -18.84 -2.76 -10.02
C PHE A 167 -19.29 -1.34 -10.40
N TYR A 168 -18.35 -0.40 -10.54
CA TYR A 168 -18.64 0.96 -11.01
C TYR A 168 -19.34 0.93 -12.38
N SER A 169 -18.76 0.24 -13.37
CA SER A 169 -19.29 0.16 -14.74
C SER A 169 -20.66 -0.53 -14.79
N PHE A 170 -20.89 -1.50 -13.90
CA PHE A 170 -22.19 -2.12 -13.74
C PHE A 170 -23.22 -1.13 -13.14
N LEU A 171 -22.84 -0.45 -12.05
CA LEU A 171 -23.71 0.45 -11.31
C LEU A 171 -24.09 1.71 -12.09
N GLU A 172 -23.30 2.14 -13.08
CA GLU A 172 -23.65 3.25 -13.99
C GLU A 172 -25.00 3.04 -14.69
N LYS A 173 -25.42 1.79 -14.93
CA LYS A 173 -26.74 1.48 -15.51
C LYS A 173 -27.90 1.78 -14.56
N HIS A 174 -27.61 1.94 -13.27
CA HIS A 174 -28.57 2.21 -12.20
C HIS A 174 -28.40 3.62 -11.62
N ALA A 175 -27.73 4.53 -12.35
CA ALA A 175 -27.47 5.90 -11.91
C ALA A 175 -28.74 6.77 -11.74
N PHE A 176 -29.94 6.24 -11.89
CA PHE A 176 -31.19 6.92 -11.53
C PHE A 176 -31.48 6.82 -10.02
N ASP A 177 -30.92 5.84 -9.32
CA ASP A 177 -31.02 5.73 -7.86
C ASP A 177 -30.06 6.73 -7.17
N ILE A 178 -30.57 7.46 -6.17
CA ILE A 178 -29.82 8.53 -5.50
C ILE A 178 -28.62 7.96 -4.72
N LEU A 179 -28.79 6.81 -4.06
CA LEU A 179 -27.67 6.17 -3.36
C LEU A 179 -26.65 5.64 -4.35
N ALA A 180 -27.08 5.06 -5.48
CA ALA A 180 -26.18 4.65 -6.55
C ALA A 180 -25.37 5.83 -7.10
N GLN A 181 -25.97 7.00 -7.31
CA GLN A 181 -25.25 8.21 -7.72
C GLN A 181 -24.18 8.62 -6.71
N GLU A 182 -24.52 8.63 -5.42
CA GLU A 182 -23.58 8.98 -4.35
C GLU A 182 -22.43 7.97 -4.25
N ILE A 183 -22.71 6.67 -4.44
CA ILE A 183 -21.68 5.61 -4.54
C ILE A 183 -20.76 5.90 -5.73
N LEU A 184 -21.31 6.16 -6.92
CA LEU A 184 -20.53 6.45 -8.13
C LEU A 184 -19.65 7.70 -7.96
N ILE A 185 -20.12 8.75 -7.27
CA ILE A 185 -19.30 9.93 -6.97
C ILE A 185 -18.18 9.56 -5.99
N PHE A 186 -18.48 8.80 -4.93
CA PHE A 186 -17.47 8.35 -3.97
C PHE A 186 -16.40 7.48 -4.66
N MET A 187 -16.81 6.57 -5.53
CA MET A 187 -15.90 5.72 -6.30
C MET A 187 -14.97 6.54 -7.21
N ARG A 188 -15.50 7.55 -7.92
CA ARG A 188 -14.68 8.46 -8.74
C ARG A 188 -13.65 9.21 -7.89
N ASN A 189 -14.07 9.80 -6.79
CA ASN A 189 -13.18 10.56 -5.89
C ASN A 189 -12.08 9.68 -5.28
N ASN A 190 -12.33 8.37 -5.16
CA ASN A 190 -11.41 7.40 -4.59
C ASN A 190 -10.69 6.54 -5.64
N ARG A 191 -10.70 6.95 -6.91
CA ARG A 191 -9.99 6.29 -8.03
C ARG A 191 -10.44 4.84 -8.27
N MET A 192 -11.68 4.53 -7.92
CA MET A 192 -12.31 3.22 -8.15
C MET A 192 -13.07 3.13 -9.48
N SER A 193 -13.21 4.26 -10.19
CA SER A 193 -13.88 4.35 -11.49
C SER A 193 -12.93 4.19 -12.68
N HIS A 194 -11.63 3.96 -12.46
CA HIS A 194 -10.68 3.88 -13.55
C HIS A 194 -10.98 2.69 -14.45
N THR A 195 -11.17 2.96 -15.74
CA THR A 195 -11.26 1.94 -16.77
C THR A 195 -9.90 1.28 -16.98
N ASN A 196 -9.85 0.08 -17.56
CA ASN A 196 -8.60 -0.56 -18.01
C ASN A 196 -8.00 0.12 -19.27
N GLN A 197 -8.05 1.46 -19.32
CA GLN A 197 -7.57 2.26 -20.44
C GLN A 197 -6.58 3.30 -19.92
N PHE A 198 -5.52 3.54 -20.69
CA PHE A 198 -4.57 4.60 -20.39
C PHE A 198 -5.18 5.96 -20.70
N SER A 199 -5.09 6.88 -19.74
CA SER A 199 -5.39 8.29 -19.96
C SER A 199 -4.19 9.01 -20.60
N SER A 200 -4.42 10.23 -21.09
CA SER A 200 -3.33 11.09 -21.57
C SER A 200 -2.32 11.42 -20.46
N VAL A 201 -2.75 11.46 -19.20
CA VAL A 201 -1.86 11.66 -18.04
C VAL A 201 -0.97 10.45 -17.82
N ASP A 202 -1.51 9.24 -17.98
CA ASP A 202 -0.72 8.00 -17.87
C ASP A 202 0.34 7.95 -18.98
N LEU A 203 -0.06 8.25 -20.21
CA LEU A 203 0.87 8.33 -21.34
C LEU A 203 1.96 9.38 -21.10
N LEU A 204 1.58 10.59 -20.65
CA LEU A 204 2.54 11.64 -20.32
C LEU A 204 3.51 11.21 -19.21
N THR A 205 3.00 10.49 -18.21
CA THR A 205 3.80 9.95 -17.10
C THR A 205 4.79 8.91 -17.62
N MET A 206 4.35 7.97 -18.46
CA MET A 206 5.20 6.93 -19.04
C MET A 206 6.36 7.54 -19.85
N VAL A 207 6.09 8.53 -20.70
CA VAL A 207 7.14 9.13 -21.55
C VAL A 207 8.10 10.04 -20.77
N ASN A 208 7.66 10.65 -19.67
CA ASN A 208 8.51 11.50 -18.84
C ASN A 208 9.18 10.77 -17.66
N PHE A 209 8.81 9.52 -17.39
CA PHE A 209 9.28 8.78 -16.21
C PHE A 209 10.80 8.80 -16.07
N ASN A 210 11.52 8.38 -17.13
CA ASN A 210 12.98 8.35 -17.12
C ASN A 210 13.60 9.75 -16.97
N LYS A 211 13.00 10.77 -17.58
CA LYS A 211 13.48 12.16 -17.45
C LYS A 211 13.36 12.64 -16.01
N THR A 212 12.23 12.39 -15.35
CA THR A 212 12.00 12.75 -13.96
C THR A 212 12.89 11.95 -13.02
N LEU A 213 13.06 10.64 -13.26
CA LEU A 213 13.98 9.80 -12.50
C LEU A 213 15.42 10.32 -12.60
N ASN A 214 15.90 10.61 -13.81
CA ASN A 214 17.24 11.15 -14.03
C ASN A 214 17.44 12.50 -13.31
N LEU A 215 16.40 13.34 -13.23
CA LEU A 215 16.45 14.60 -12.47
C LEU A 215 16.65 14.32 -10.98
N MET A 216 15.86 13.42 -10.40
CA MET A 216 16.02 13.02 -8.99
C MET A 216 17.39 12.41 -8.72
N GLU A 217 17.86 11.52 -9.59
CA GLU A 217 19.21 10.94 -9.52
C GLU A 217 20.31 12.00 -9.60
N SER A 218 20.14 13.03 -10.45
CA SER A 218 21.11 14.11 -10.59
C SER A 218 21.23 14.95 -9.31
N THR A 219 20.16 15.10 -8.52
CA THR A 219 20.21 15.79 -7.23
C THR A 219 20.83 14.96 -6.12
N LEU A 220 20.82 13.64 -6.27
CA LEU A 220 21.54 12.70 -5.41
C LEU A 220 22.87 12.33 -6.07
N SER A 221 23.57 13.32 -6.63
CA SER A 221 24.83 13.19 -7.37
C SER A 221 25.95 12.54 -6.55
N GLU A 222 27.06 12.22 -7.21
CA GLU A 222 28.25 11.66 -6.56
C GLU A 222 28.75 12.54 -5.40
N GLU A 223 28.70 13.86 -5.51
CA GLU A 223 29.11 14.79 -4.44
C GLU A 223 28.25 14.63 -3.16
N VAL A 224 26.93 14.53 -3.30
CA VAL A 224 25.99 14.34 -2.18
C VAL A 224 26.17 12.95 -1.58
N GLN A 225 26.36 11.94 -2.44
CA GLN A 225 26.61 10.56 -2.00
C GLN A 225 27.92 10.45 -1.22
N GLN A 226 28.98 11.11 -1.67
CA GLN A 226 30.27 11.13 -0.98
C GLN A 226 30.14 11.80 0.39
N GLU A 227 29.43 12.92 0.49
CA GLU A 227 29.18 13.58 1.77
C GLU A 227 28.34 12.72 2.71
N PHE A 228 27.30 12.06 2.22
CA PHE A 228 26.50 11.12 3.00
C PHE A 228 27.35 9.93 3.48
N LYS A 229 28.21 9.39 2.60
CA LYS A 229 29.14 8.30 2.93
C LYS A 229 30.15 8.72 4.01
N LEU A 230 30.71 9.92 3.91
CA LEU A 230 31.65 10.45 4.90
C LEU A 230 31.00 10.70 6.26
N ALA A 231 29.73 11.09 6.27
CA ALA A 231 28.97 11.29 7.51
C ALA A 231 28.52 9.98 8.15
N PHE A 232 28.03 9.02 7.36
CA PHE A 232 27.27 7.87 7.87
C PHE A 232 27.80 6.50 7.43
N GLY A 233 28.92 6.44 6.72
CA GLY A 233 29.65 5.23 6.33
C GLY A 233 29.19 4.59 5.01
N GLY A 234 27.95 4.07 4.96
CA GLY A 234 27.41 3.33 3.82
C GLY A 234 26.51 4.16 2.90
N VAL A 235 26.34 3.75 1.64
CA VAL A 235 25.38 4.34 0.68
C VAL A 235 24.73 3.24 -0.15
N ILE A 236 23.48 2.92 0.14
CA ILE A 236 22.59 2.10 -0.68
C ILE A 236 21.88 3.00 -1.67
N LYS A 237 21.90 2.63 -2.97
CA LYS A 237 21.35 3.44 -4.07
C LYS A 237 20.88 2.59 -5.25
N GLY A 238 20.35 3.23 -6.29
CA GLY A 238 20.04 2.60 -7.58
C GLY A 238 18.82 1.69 -7.51
N ALA A 239 18.98 0.39 -7.77
CA ALA A 239 17.87 -0.57 -7.75
C ALA A 239 17.11 -0.56 -6.41
N ALA A 240 17.85 -0.46 -5.29
CA ALA A 240 17.26 -0.34 -3.97
C ALA A 240 16.42 0.93 -3.80
N SER A 241 16.88 2.08 -4.31
CA SER A 241 16.11 3.34 -4.30
C SER A 241 14.81 3.24 -5.11
N ARG A 242 14.83 2.51 -6.24
CA ARG A 242 13.62 2.26 -7.05
C ARG A 242 12.64 1.32 -6.35
N THR A 243 13.15 0.31 -5.65
CA THR A 243 12.35 -0.56 -4.78
C THR A 243 11.66 0.27 -3.70
N GLN A 244 12.37 1.21 -3.07
CA GLN A 244 11.79 2.14 -2.10
C GLN A 244 10.71 3.05 -2.71
N TRP A 245 10.86 3.49 -3.97
CA TRP A 245 9.82 4.30 -4.62
C TRP A 245 8.55 3.47 -4.82
N LYS A 246 8.69 2.23 -5.30
CA LYS A 246 7.57 1.33 -5.54
C LYS A 246 6.79 0.99 -4.26
N TRP A 247 7.49 0.73 -3.16
CA TRP A 247 6.87 0.14 -1.96
C TRP A 247 6.66 1.13 -0.81
N ASP A 248 7.51 2.16 -0.70
CA ASP A 248 7.54 3.10 0.42
C ASP A 248 7.34 4.56 -0.04
N GLU A 249 6.92 4.77 -1.29
CA GLU A 249 6.61 6.08 -1.88
C GLU A 249 7.76 7.09 -1.76
N ARG A 250 9.01 6.61 -1.79
CA ARG A 250 10.20 7.44 -1.59
C ARG A 250 11.35 7.06 -2.51
N TYR A 251 12.06 8.05 -3.05
CA TYR A 251 13.26 7.84 -3.85
C TYR A 251 14.47 8.43 -3.13
N ILE A 252 15.30 7.56 -2.56
CA ILE A 252 16.31 7.95 -1.57
C ILE A 252 17.59 7.14 -1.73
N ILE A 253 18.72 7.73 -1.33
CA ILE A 253 19.88 6.97 -0.89
C ILE A 253 19.77 6.73 0.61
N TYR A 254 20.28 5.61 1.11
CA TYR A 254 20.13 5.29 2.53
C TYR A 254 21.24 4.39 3.07
N THR A 255 21.30 4.27 4.39
CA THR A 255 22.19 3.33 5.07
C THR A 255 21.53 2.77 6.32
N HIS A 256 22.10 1.68 6.81
CA HIS A 256 21.75 1.09 8.10
C HIS A 256 22.94 1.25 9.06
N PHE A 257 22.63 1.40 10.34
CA PHE A 257 23.65 1.51 11.38
C PHE A 257 23.77 0.21 12.17
N SER A 258 24.99 -0.13 12.55
CA SER A 258 25.33 -1.21 13.49
C SER A 258 24.59 -1.03 14.84
N PRO A 259 24.22 -2.12 15.56
CA PRO A 259 24.70 -3.50 15.44
C PRO A 259 23.90 -4.41 14.50
N SER A 260 22.65 -4.07 14.16
CA SER A 260 21.84 -4.81 13.19
C SER A 260 21.39 -3.90 12.07
N THR A 261 21.36 -4.42 10.84
CA THR A 261 20.86 -3.69 9.68
C THR A 261 19.41 -3.22 9.84
N TRP A 262 18.65 -3.73 10.82
CA TRP A 262 17.25 -3.35 11.01
C TRP A 262 16.98 -2.53 12.27
N ASP A 263 18.00 -2.08 12.99
CA ASP A 263 17.79 -1.37 14.26
C ASP A 263 17.61 0.14 14.06
N LEU A 264 18.50 0.74 13.28
CA LEU A 264 18.53 2.18 13.01
C LEU A 264 18.86 2.41 11.53
N TRP A 265 18.10 3.31 10.91
CA TRP A 265 18.12 3.54 9.48
C TRP A 265 18.12 5.05 9.18
N CYS A 266 18.87 5.46 8.17
CA CYS A 266 18.91 6.85 7.71
C CYS A 266 18.76 6.91 6.20
N GLY A 267 17.82 7.71 5.70
CA GLY A 267 17.58 7.93 4.28
C GLY A 267 17.57 9.41 3.90
N LEU A 268 18.13 9.74 2.74
CA LEU A 268 18.18 11.07 2.17
C LEU A 268 17.58 11.06 0.76
N GLY A 269 16.66 11.98 0.47
CA GLY A 269 16.10 12.15 -0.87
C GLY A 269 14.66 12.63 -0.84
N TYR A 270 13.82 12.03 -1.68
CA TYR A 270 12.42 12.40 -1.93
C TYR A 270 11.47 11.47 -1.19
N PHE A 271 10.46 12.03 -0.52
CA PHE A 271 9.48 11.30 0.28
C PHE A 271 8.06 11.75 -0.07
N GLY A 272 7.10 10.83 -0.08
CA GLY A 272 5.71 11.13 -0.41
C GLY A 272 5.49 11.33 -1.91
N LEU A 273 6.15 10.53 -2.76
CA LEU A 273 6.07 10.62 -4.22
C LEU A 273 4.72 10.18 -4.80
N ASN A 274 3.85 9.55 -4.02
CA ASN A 274 2.52 9.11 -4.43
C ASN A 274 1.43 9.72 -3.53
N PRO A 275 1.29 11.05 -3.49
CA PRO A 275 0.38 11.68 -2.54
C PRO A 275 -1.08 11.32 -2.84
N ILE A 276 -1.88 11.27 -1.77
CA ILE A 276 -3.33 11.06 -1.86
C ILE A 276 -3.97 12.19 -2.67
N ASN A 277 -3.55 13.44 -2.42
CA ASN A 277 -3.98 14.61 -3.20
C ASN A 277 -2.91 14.99 -4.22
N LEU A 278 -3.29 15.16 -5.48
CA LEU A 278 -2.37 15.56 -6.56
C LEU A 278 -1.85 17.01 -6.42
N THR A 279 -2.37 17.77 -5.47
CA THR A 279 -1.91 19.12 -5.12
C THR A 279 -0.80 19.11 -4.06
N ASP A 280 -0.57 17.98 -3.39
CA ASP A 280 0.46 17.89 -2.35
C ASP A 280 1.83 17.73 -3.01
N TYR A 281 2.81 18.49 -2.53
CA TYR A 281 4.19 18.39 -2.99
C TYR A 281 4.96 17.34 -2.16
N PRO A 282 5.86 16.57 -2.80
CA PRO A 282 6.74 15.67 -2.06
C PRO A 282 7.70 16.46 -1.16
N TYR A 283 8.19 15.80 -0.12
CA TYR A 283 9.21 16.36 0.76
C TYR A 283 10.60 15.92 0.32
N LEU A 284 11.57 16.81 0.50
CA LEU A 284 12.98 16.53 0.34
C LEU A 284 13.64 16.63 1.71
N GLY A 285 14.63 15.79 1.98
CA GLY A 285 15.45 15.93 3.17
C GLY A 285 16.03 14.61 3.67
N ILE A 286 16.37 14.57 4.96
CA ILE A 286 16.99 13.42 5.62
C ILE A 286 16.14 12.92 6.77
N PHE A 287 15.95 11.60 6.83
CA PHE A 287 15.09 10.94 7.80
C PHE A 287 15.85 9.88 8.58
N LEU A 288 15.90 10.03 9.91
CA LEU A 288 16.46 9.04 10.83
C LEU A 288 15.32 8.27 11.49
N GLN A 289 15.35 6.94 11.42
CA GLN A 289 14.33 6.07 12.01
C GLN A 289 14.92 4.94 12.85
N VAL A 290 14.19 4.55 13.89
CA VAL A 290 14.49 3.44 14.79
C VAL A 290 13.38 2.38 14.76
N SER A 291 13.79 1.12 14.73
CA SER A 291 12.89 -0.03 14.68
C SER A 291 12.11 -0.20 15.99
N PRO A 292 10.87 -0.72 15.93
CA PRO A 292 10.10 -1.09 17.11
C PRO A 292 10.74 -2.22 17.92
N LYS A 293 11.59 -3.04 17.29
CA LYS A 293 12.23 -4.22 17.91
C LYS A 293 13.61 -3.92 18.50
N PHE A 294 14.16 -2.72 18.28
CA PHE A 294 15.51 -2.42 18.74
C PHE A 294 15.55 -2.25 20.26
N GLY A 295 16.41 -3.01 20.94
CA GLY A 295 16.52 -2.99 22.40
C GLY A 295 16.88 -1.61 22.97
N GLN A 296 17.58 -0.76 22.23
CA GLN A 296 17.92 0.61 22.66
C GLN A 296 16.93 1.68 22.18
N ARG A 297 15.80 1.29 21.59
CA ARG A 297 14.77 2.22 21.10
C ARG A 297 14.41 3.30 22.13
N PRO A 298 14.16 3.00 23.44
CA PRO A 298 13.81 4.04 24.40
C PRO A 298 14.84 5.18 24.50
N LYS A 299 16.14 4.86 24.46
CA LYS A 299 17.22 5.86 24.49
C LYS A 299 17.22 6.71 23.23
N ILE A 300 17.07 6.08 22.07
CA ILE A 300 17.00 6.78 20.78
C ILE A 300 15.80 7.71 20.71
N ILE A 301 14.63 7.27 21.20
CA ILE A 301 13.42 8.10 21.27
C ILE A 301 13.61 9.28 22.21
N GLU A 302 14.29 9.09 23.35
CA GLU A 302 14.61 10.19 24.27
C GLU A 302 15.49 11.25 23.60
N SER A 303 16.55 10.84 22.91
CA SER A 303 17.41 11.74 22.13
C SER A 303 16.61 12.47 21.03
N MET A 304 15.80 11.75 20.26
CA MET A 304 14.89 12.32 19.26
C MET A 304 13.95 13.37 19.89
N GLN A 305 13.37 13.08 21.04
CA GLN A 305 12.47 14.02 21.72
C GLN A 305 13.20 15.28 22.20
N LYS A 306 14.45 15.17 22.67
CA LYS A 306 15.29 16.33 23.02
C LYS A 306 15.51 17.24 21.80
N ILE A 307 15.85 16.65 20.64
CA ILE A 307 16.04 17.40 19.39
C ILE A 307 14.78 18.15 18.98
N ILE A 308 13.62 17.49 19.07
CA ILE A 308 12.33 18.11 18.76
C ILE A 308 12.01 19.26 19.72
N ASN A 309 12.33 19.11 21.01
CA ASN A 309 12.09 20.16 21.99
C ASN A 309 13.01 21.37 21.79
N ASP A 310 14.27 21.13 21.41
CA ASP A 310 15.27 22.19 21.21
C ASP A 310 15.11 22.88 19.84
N LYS A 311 14.70 22.14 18.81
CA LYS A 311 14.59 22.61 17.41
C LYS A 311 13.21 22.28 16.79
N PRO A 312 12.08 22.70 17.39
CA PRO A 312 10.74 22.27 17.00
C PRO A 312 10.30 22.72 15.60
N ASN A 313 10.86 23.82 15.09
CA ASN A 313 10.54 24.37 13.77
C ASN A 313 11.39 23.79 12.64
N ILE A 314 12.37 22.95 12.98
CA ILE A 314 13.37 22.44 12.04
C ILE A 314 13.17 20.93 11.85
N TRP A 315 12.99 20.20 12.95
CA TRP A 315 12.82 18.76 12.95
C TRP A 315 11.36 18.37 13.17
N THR A 316 10.84 17.48 12.33
CA THR A 316 9.48 16.93 12.46
C THR A 316 9.51 15.53 13.09
N PRO A 317 8.75 15.27 14.17
CA PRO A 317 8.66 13.93 14.74
C PRO A 317 7.76 13.01 13.90
N VAL A 318 8.06 11.73 13.88
CA VAL A 318 7.22 10.68 13.26
C VAL A 318 7.06 9.53 14.25
N ASN A 319 5.81 9.26 14.65
CA ASN A 319 5.43 8.08 15.43
C ASN A 319 6.24 7.83 16.72
N LEU A 320 6.79 8.86 17.38
CA LEU A 320 7.67 8.67 18.55
C LEU A 320 7.01 7.92 19.73
N LYS A 321 5.67 7.92 19.79
CA LYS A 321 4.88 7.27 20.85
C LYS A 321 4.02 6.10 20.36
N VAL A 322 4.10 5.73 19.08
CA VAL A 322 3.23 4.71 18.47
C VAL A 322 4.00 3.40 18.38
N LEU A 323 3.51 2.37 19.07
CA LEU A 323 3.98 0.99 18.94
C LEU A 323 2.94 0.14 18.21
N PRO A 324 3.35 -0.82 17.37
CA PRO A 324 4.73 -1.22 17.05
C PRO A 324 5.31 -0.49 15.82
N ALA A 325 5.03 0.80 15.62
CA ALA A 325 5.50 1.52 14.44
C ALA A 325 7.00 1.87 14.50
N TRP A 326 7.65 2.00 13.34
CA TRP A 326 8.93 2.70 13.25
C TRP A 326 8.75 4.16 13.70
N SER A 327 9.74 4.69 14.41
CA SER A 327 9.73 6.06 14.92
C SER A 327 10.94 6.81 14.39
N GLY A 328 10.82 8.12 14.21
CA GLY A 328 11.93 8.90 13.66
C GLY A 328 11.77 10.40 13.77
N ILE A 329 12.79 11.10 13.29
CA ILE A 329 12.82 12.56 13.16
C ILE A 329 13.28 12.94 11.75
N PHE A 330 12.61 13.92 11.16
CA PHE A 330 12.78 14.28 9.77
C PHE A 330 13.15 15.76 9.65
N TYR A 331 14.32 16.05 9.07
CA TYR A 331 14.71 17.38 8.63
C TYR A 331 14.36 17.51 7.14
N ARG A 332 13.40 18.39 6.81
CA ARG A 332 12.79 18.41 5.47
C ARG A 332 12.27 19.78 5.05
N LYS A 333 12.15 19.94 3.74
CA LYS A 333 11.42 21.02 3.06
C LYS A 333 10.47 20.44 2.01
N SER A 334 9.42 21.18 1.69
CA SER A 334 8.54 20.85 0.56
C SER A 334 9.26 21.10 -0.76
N LEU A 335 9.06 20.24 -1.78
CA LEU A 335 9.56 20.51 -3.14
C LEU A 335 9.07 21.86 -3.66
N GLN A 336 7.89 22.31 -3.19
CA GLN A 336 7.33 23.61 -3.52
C GLN A 336 8.29 24.77 -3.23
N GLU A 337 9.08 24.69 -2.16
CA GLU A 337 10.01 25.74 -1.73
C GLU A 337 11.16 25.94 -2.73
N PHE A 338 11.44 24.93 -3.56
CA PHE A 338 12.49 25.00 -4.58
C PHE A 338 11.97 25.46 -5.94
N LEU A 339 10.64 25.57 -6.13
CA LEU A 339 10.09 25.84 -7.47
C LEU A 339 10.43 27.23 -8.01
N SER A 340 10.65 28.20 -7.13
CA SER A 340 11.08 29.56 -7.50
C SER A 340 12.58 29.68 -7.80
N GLU A 341 13.37 28.64 -7.51
CA GLU A 341 14.81 28.67 -7.72
C GLU A 341 15.15 28.65 -9.20
N LYS A 342 16.09 29.51 -9.62
CA LYS A 342 16.56 29.59 -11.00
C LYS A 342 17.24 28.28 -11.44
N ASP A 343 17.98 27.68 -10.53
CA ASP A 343 18.59 26.35 -10.69
C ASP A 343 18.17 25.46 -9.52
N GLN A 344 17.04 24.78 -9.72
CA GLN A 344 16.42 23.90 -8.73
C GLN A 344 17.34 22.72 -8.37
N ILE A 345 18.11 22.19 -9.34
CA ILE A 345 19.00 21.04 -9.11
C ILE A 345 20.08 21.44 -8.11
N SER A 346 20.74 22.56 -8.37
CA SER A 346 21.80 23.07 -7.47
C SER A 346 21.25 23.42 -6.09
N ALA A 347 20.07 24.06 -6.01
CA ALA A 347 19.43 24.38 -4.74
C ALA A 347 19.09 23.13 -3.91
N ILE A 348 18.54 22.09 -4.56
CA ILE A 348 18.21 20.82 -3.89
C ILE A 348 19.47 20.11 -3.39
N LYS A 349 20.54 20.06 -4.20
CA LYS A 349 21.83 19.48 -3.80
C LYS A 349 22.38 20.16 -2.55
N LEU A 350 22.42 21.50 -2.55
CA LEU A 350 22.88 22.29 -1.40
C LEU A 350 22.05 21.98 -0.15
N PHE A 351 20.73 21.86 -0.30
CA PHE A 351 19.86 21.49 0.81
C PHE A 351 20.10 20.07 1.32
N PHE A 352 20.40 19.11 0.44
CA PHE A 352 20.78 17.77 0.87
C PHE A 352 22.10 17.75 1.64
N GLN A 353 23.10 18.53 1.21
CA GLN A 353 24.36 18.69 1.94
C GLN A 353 24.16 19.35 3.30
N GLU A 354 23.33 20.40 3.37
CA GLU A 354 22.89 21.02 4.63
C GLU A 354 22.22 19.99 5.56
N SER A 355 21.31 19.18 5.02
CA SER A 355 20.60 18.14 5.77
C SER A 355 21.56 17.10 6.36
N ILE A 356 22.56 16.67 5.59
CA ILE A 356 23.60 15.73 6.07
C ILE A 356 24.40 16.35 7.23
N LYS A 357 24.85 17.60 7.08
CA LYS A 357 25.61 18.31 8.11
C LYS A 357 24.80 18.48 9.39
N GLU A 358 23.54 18.90 9.26
CA GLU A 358 22.66 19.11 10.41
C GLU A 358 22.37 17.79 11.14
N LEU A 359 22.12 16.68 10.43
CA LEU A 359 21.97 15.38 11.10
C LEU A 359 23.26 14.95 11.81
N LYS A 360 24.43 15.20 11.22
CA LYS A 360 25.72 14.90 11.86
C LYS A 360 25.95 15.75 13.12
N THR A 361 25.63 17.04 13.08
CA THR A 361 25.69 17.91 14.27
C THR A 361 24.75 17.39 15.37
N VAL A 362 23.53 17.01 15.00
CA VAL A 362 22.55 16.45 15.93
C VAL A 362 23.01 15.11 16.50
N GLN A 363 23.63 14.26 15.69
CA GLN A 363 24.26 13.02 16.14
C GLN A 363 25.27 13.27 17.25
N GLU A 364 26.24 14.15 17.01
CA GLU A 364 27.33 14.46 17.94
C GLU A 364 26.84 15.09 19.24
N GLN A 365 25.75 15.87 19.19
CA GLN A 365 25.21 16.59 20.35
C GLN A 365 24.23 15.78 21.20
N TYR A 366 23.37 14.97 20.57
CA TYR A 366 22.21 14.37 21.24
C TYR A 366 22.28 12.86 21.40
N PHE A 367 23.14 12.18 20.64
CA PHE A 367 23.21 10.73 20.64
C PHE A 367 24.52 10.24 21.25
N ASP A 368 24.43 9.77 22.50
CA ASP A 368 25.52 9.06 23.18
C ASP A 368 25.52 7.57 22.79
N PHE A 369 25.63 7.32 21.48
CA PHE A 369 25.72 5.97 20.92
C PHE A 369 26.53 6.01 19.61
N PRO A 370 27.57 5.16 19.44
CA PRO A 370 28.40 5.19 18.25
C PRO A 370 27.63 4.64 17.04
N TRP A 371 27.24 5.52 16.11
CA TRP A 371 26.71 5.09 14.82
C TRP A 371 27.90 4.70 13.95
N LYS A 372 28.07 3.40 13.71
CA LYS A 372 28.93 2.94 12.61
C LYS A 372 28.01 2.53 11.47
N GLY A 373 28.13 3.22 10.33
CA GLY A 373 27.55 2.74 9.10
C GLY A 373 28.08 1.34 8.81
N VAL A 374 27.18 0.42 8.47
CA VAL A 374 27.61 -0.89 7.99
C VAL A 374 28.28 -0.67 6.63
N SER A 375 29.57 -0.95 6.55
CA SER A 375 30.29 -0.94 5.28
C SER A 375 29.69 -2.00 4.37
N ILE A 376 29.09 -1.57 3.26
CA ILE A 376 28.55 -2.45 2.24
C ILE A 376 29.76 -2.87 1.40
N GLU A 377 30.49 -3.90 1.85
CA GLU A 377 31.38 -4.61 0.94
C GLU A 377 30.51 -5.24 -0.15
N ALA A 378 30.93 -5.07 -1.40
CA ALA A 378 30.16 -5.41 -2.58
C ALA A 378 29.81 -6.92 -2.59
N THR A 379 28.59 -7.27 -2.19
CA THR A 379 27.93 -8.49 -2.65
C THR A 379 27.43 -8.27 -4.07
N THR A 380 28.36 -8.12 -5.00
CA THR A 380 28.13 -8.23 -6.45
C THR A 380 29.26 -9.07 -7.06
N GLU A 381 29.36 -10.32 -6.61
CA GLU A 381 29.98 -11.40 -7.40
C GLU A 381 29.12 -12.65 -7.22
N GLY A 382 28.06 -12.70 -8.02
CA GLY A 382 27.14 -13.82 -8.06
C GLY A 382 26.01 -13.64 -9.07
N ASP A 383 26.21 -12.81 -10.10
CA ASP A 383 25.32 -12.67 -11.26
C ASP A 383 26.15 -12.18 -12.45
N LYS A 384 27.17 -12.97 -12.82
CA LYS A 384 27.68 -12.98 -14.20
C LYS A 384 27.13 -14.24 -14.86
N GLU A 385 25.84 -14.22 -15.20
CA GLU A 385 25.38 -15.05 -16.30
C GLU A 385 25.64 -14.27 -17.59
N GLU A 386 26.45 -14.88 -18.45
CA GLU A 386 26.70 -14.47 -19.82
C GLU A 386 25.35 -14.34 -20.55
N TYR A 387 24.91 -13.10 -20.77
CA TYR A 387 23.98 -12.83 -21.87
C TYR A 387 24.76 -13.01 -23.18
N LEU A 388 24.67 -14.21 -23.74
CA LEU A 388 24.95 -14.46 -25.14
C LEU A 388 24.01 -13.58 -25.98
N ASP A 389 24.59 -12.56 -26.59
CA ASP A 389 23.96 -11.69 -27.58
C ASP A 389 23.47 -12.53 -28.76
N THR A 390 22.15 -12.70 -28.83
CA THR A 390 21.47 -13.24 -30.02
C THR A 390 20.34 -12.28 -30.42
N SER A 391 20.69 -11.02 -30.64
CA SER A 391 19.82 -10.10 -31.36
C SER A 391 19.91 -10.38 -32.87
N PRO A 392 18.81 -10.69 -33.58
CA PRO A 392 18.81 -10.70 -35.04
C PRO A 392 18.93 -9.26 -35.54
N LEU A 393 19.94 -8.98 -36.35
CA LEU A 393 20.05 -7.78 -37.18
C LEU A 393 18.81 -7.67 -38.07
N PHE A 394 17.88 -6.78 -37.73
CA PHE A 394 16.95 -6.22 -38.70
C PHE A 394 17.61 -5.02 -39.37
N ILE A 395 18.13 -5.25 -40.57
CA ILE A 395 18.50 -4.20 -41.52
C ILE A 395 17.21 -3.70 -42.17
N ALA A 396 17.07 -2.37 -42.25
CA ALA A 396 16.01 -1.65 -42.96
C ALA A 396 16.11 -1.82 -44.48
#